data_AF-A0A9X9QRZ5-F1
#
_entry.id   AF-A0A9X9QRZ5-F1
#
_cell.length_a   1.000
_cell.length_b   1.000
_cell.length_c   1.000
_cell.angle_alpha   90.00
_cell.angle_beta   90.00
_cell.angle_gamma   90.00
#
_symmetry.space_group_name_H-M   'P 1'
#
loop_
_entity.id
_entity.type
_entity.pdbx_description
1 polymer ?
#
loop_
_entity_poly.entity_id
_entity_poly.type
_entity_poly.pdbx_seq_one_letter_code
_entity_poly.pdbx_strand_id
1 'polypeptide(L)'
;MSLATDYFSRQTPIVEKLMAYGFEKRDNGYFYNERFMEEEFEAQLRIDEAGNIWDRVIDCDLEEDYLPLQQAAWQGTYSGQVRAAYLELLERLSVACFEATPFQSMQANRLAKHITKEWSDPMDYPFEKHPDLATYRVGGQMVCHDFFSLG
;
A
#
# COMPACT_ATOMS: atom_id res chain seq x y z
N MET A 1 0.67 6.73 -9.35
CA MET A 1 1.39 5.80 -8.45
C MET A 1 0.71 4.45 -8.59
N SER A 2 1.45 3.35 -8.47
CA SER A 2 0.86 2.01 -8.61
C SER A 2 0.26 1.53 -7.28
N LEU A 3 -0.65 0.55 -7.35
CA LEU A 3 -1.45 0.17 -6.19
C LEU A 3 -0.59 -0.37 -5.05
N ALA A 4 0.44 -1.16 -5.34
CA ALA A 4 1.34 -1.66 -4.30
C ALA A 4 2.15 -0.54 -3.65
N THR A 5 2.63 0.44 -4.43
CA THR A 5 3.34 1.61 -3.87
C THR A 5 2.47 2.35 -2.85
N ASP A 6 1.20 2.58 -3.18
CA ASP A 6 0.28 3.27 -2.28
C ASP A 6 -0.04 2.42 -1.04
N TYR A 7 -0.25 1.11 -1.21
CA TYR A 7 -0.56 0.17 -0.14
C TYR A 7 0.58 0.04 0.89
N PHE A 8 1.82 0.00 0.42
CA PHE A 8 3.01 -0.14 1.27
C PHE A 8 3.64 1.20 1.68
N SER A 9 3.04 2.34 1.33
CA SER A 9 3.58 3.68 1.61
C SER A 9 3.91 3.96 3.09
N ARG A 10 3.34 3.19 4.02
CA ARG A 10 3.57 3.30 5.48
C ARG A 10 4.19 2.04 6.09
N GLN A 11 4.81 1.22 5.26
CA GLN A 11 5.37 -0.06 5.64
C GLN A 11 6.80 -0.16 5.15
N THR A 12 7.64 -0.85 5.92
CA THR A 12 9.03 -1.09 5.51
C THR A 12 9.23 -2.57 5.22
N PRO A 13 9.77 -2.95 4.04
CA PRO A 13 10.09 -4.33 3.72
C PRO A 13 11.26 -4.83 4.59
N ILE A 14 11.17 -6.08 5.07
CA ILE A 14 12.25 -6.73 5.81
C ILE A 14 12.90 -7.77 4.91
N VAL A 15 14.16 -7.53 4.54
CA VAL A 15 14.93 -8.33 3.58
C VAL A 15 14.93 -9.82 3.95
N GLU A 16 15.16 -10.14 5.22
CA GLU A 16 15.20 -11.53 5.68
C GLU A 16 13.85 -12.24 5.49
N LYS A 17 12.75 -11.52 5.70
CA LYS A 17 11.39 -12.05 5.54
C LYS A 17 11.00 -12.16 4.07
N LEU A 18 11.40 -11.21 3.23
CA LEU A 18 11.23 -11.29 1.77
C LEU A 18 11.87 -12.57 1.22
N MET A 19 13.14 -12.80 1.56
CA MET A 19 13.87 -14.00 1.13
C MET A 19 13.23 -15.28 1.64
N ALA A 20 12.77 -15.30 2.90
CA ALA A 20 12.13 -16.47 3.49
C ALA A 20 10.73 -16.76 2.90
N TYR A 21 10.02 -15.74 2.44
CA TYR A 21 8.69 -15.89 1.82
C TYR A 21 8.77 -16.45 0.40
N GLY A 22 9.86 -16.18 -0.32
CA GLY A 22 10.06 -16.65 -1.69
C GLY A 22 10.45 -15.56 -2.68
N PHE A 23 10.83 -14.35 -2.23
CA PHE A 23 11.42 -13.36 -3.13
C PHE A 23 12.79 -13.83 -3.60
N GLU A 24 13.04 -13.65 -4.90
CA GLU A 24 14.35 -13.87 -5.50
C GLU A 24 15.17 -12.59 -5.45
N LYS A 25 16.33 -12.64 -4.79
CA LYS A 25 17.30 -11.55 -4.89
C LYS A 25 18.02 -11.63 -6.24
N ARG A 26 17.98 -10.52 -6.99
CA ARG A 26 18.76 -10.30 -8.22
C ARG A 26 19.59 -9.02 -8.06
N ASP A 27 20.49 -8.75 -9.01
CA ASP A 27 21.47 -7.65 -8.90
C ASP A 27 20.86 -6.26 -8.62
N ASN A 28 19.57 -6.06 -8.94
CA ASN A 28 18.90 -4.77 -8.84
C ASN A 28 17.61 -4.81 -7.99
N GLY A 29 17.57 -5.70 -7.00
CA GLY A 29 16.49 -5.78 -6.00
C GLY A 29 15.95 -7.18 -5.76
N TYR A 30 14.78 -7.22 -5.12
CA TYR A 30 14.02 -8.41 -4.76
C TYR A 30 12.81 -8.51 -5.70
N PHE A 31 12.61 -9.69 -6.28
CA PHE A 31 11.56 -9.96 -7.25
C PHE A 31 10.64 -11.05 -6.73
N TYR A 32 9.35 -10.86 -6.93
CA TYR A 32 8.34 -11.85 -6.58
C TYR A 32 7.28 -11.90 -7.66
N ASN A 33 6.87 -13.11 -8.02
CA ASN A 33 5.78 -13.35 -8.93
C ASN A 33 4.86 -14.42 -8.37
N GLU A 34 3.55 -14.18 -8.48
CA GLU A 34 2.54 -15.14 -8.04
C GLU A 34 1.33 -15.04 -8.96
N ARG A 35 0.86 -16.20 -9.41
CA ARG A 35 -0.38 -16.32 -10.16
C ARG A 35 -1.56 -16.36 -9.21
N PHE A 36 -2.65 -15.68 -9.56
CA PHE A 36 -3.87 -15.62 -8.75
C PHE A 36 -5.10 -15.68 -9.66
N MET A 37 -6.29 -15.85 -9.06
CA MET A 37 -7.56 -16.10 -9.78
C MET A 37 -7.44 -17.23 -10.80
N GLU A 38 -7.22 -18.46 -10.32
CA GLU A 38 -7.15 -19.65 -11.18
C GLU A 38 -6.09 -19.57 -12.29
N GLU A 39 -5.01 -18.85 -12.04
CA GLU A 39 -3.91 -18.59 -12.99
C GLU A 39 -4.25 -17.65 -14.16
N GLU A 40 -5.42 -16.99 -14.14
CA GLU A 40 -5.81 -15.97 -15.13
C GLU A 40 -4.91 -14.72 -15.05
N PHE A 41 -4.36 -14.42 -13.88
CA PHE A 41 -3.50 -13.25 -13.69
C PHE A 41 -2.19 -13.59 -13.00
N GLU A 42 -1.13 -12.85 -13.34
CA GLU A 42 0.17 -12.90 -12.68
C GLU A 42 0.51 -11.55 -12.05
N ALA A 43 0.66 -11.53 -10.73
CA ALA A 43 1.20 -10.38 -10.01
C ALA A 43 2.73 -10.43 -10.02
N GLN A 44 3.37 -9.35 -10.45
CA GLN A 44 4.82 -9.19 -10.43
C GLN A 44 5.19 -7.99 -9.56
N LEU A 45 5.93 -8.23 -8.49
CA LEU A 45 6.44 -7.22 -7.58
C LEU A 45 7.95 -7.13 -7.66
N ARG A 46 8.46 -5.89 -7.57
CA ARG A 46 9.88 -5.59 -7.48
C ARG A 46 10.12 -4.59 -6.35
N ILE A 47 11.09 -4.89 -5.51
CA ILE A 47 11.53 -4.04 -4.40
C ILE A 47 13.02 -3.76 -4.58
N ASP A 48 13.45 -2.49 -4.61
CA ASP A 48 14.88 -2.18 -4.63
C ASP A 48 15.52 -2.21 -3.24
N GLU A 49 16.83 -2.02 -3.16
CA GLU A 49 17.56 -1.98 -1.89
C GLU A 49 17.20 -0.76 -1.02
N ALA A 50 16.62 0.29 -1.62
CA ALA A 50 16.12 1.46 -0.91
C ALA A 50 14.70 1.27 -0.36
N GLY A 51 14.03 0.15 -0.68
CA GLY A 51 12.67 -0.15 -0.27
C GLY A 51 11.60 0.45 -1.18
N ASN A 52 11.96 0.98 -2.34
CA ASN A 52 10.99 1.41 -3.36
C ASN A 52 10.35 0.19 -4.00
N ILE A 53 9.03 0.27 -4.22
CA ILE A 53 8.23 -0.86 -4.71
C ILE A 53 7.60 -0.50 -6.05
N TRP A 54 7.73 -1.40 -7.00
CA TRP A 54 7.03 -1.40 -8.27
C TRP A 54 6.22 -2.67 -8.40
N ASP A 55 5.06 -2.54 -9.02
CA ASP A 55 4.18 -3.67 -9.30
C ASP A 55 3.56 -3.60 -10.68
N ARG A 56 3.29 -4.78 -11.23
CA ARG A 56 2.49 -4.98 -12.45
C ARG A 56 1.64 -6.22 -12.27
N VAL A 57 0.45 -6.20 -12.86
CA VAL A 57 -0.41 -7.38 -12.98
C VAL A 57 -0.53 -7.66 -14.46
N ILE A 58 -0.29 -8.90 -14.86
CA ILE A 58 -0.37 -9.36 -16.25
C ILE A 58 -1.62 -10.22 -16.37
N ASP A 59 -2.40 -9.98 -17.42
CA ASP A 59 -3.46 -10.88 -17.88
C ASP A 59 -2.79 -12.03 -18.65
N CYS A 60 -2.88 -13.26 -18.14
CA CYS A 60 -2.21 -14.41 -18.71
C CYS A 60 -2.82 -14.85 -20.05
N ASP A 61 -4.10 -14.55 -20.29
CA ASP A 61 -4.77 -14.90 -21.55
C ASP A 61 -4.35 -13.97 -22.69
N LEU A 62 -4.14 -12.69 -22.37
CA LEU A 62 -3.71 -11.66 -23.32
C LEU A 62 -2.18 -11.47 -23.34
N GLU A 63 -1.46 -11.97 -22.35
CA GLU A 63 -0.03 -11.73 -22.10
C GLU A 63 0.32 -10.24 -22.00
N GLU A 64 -0.61 -9.42 -21.52
CA GLU A 64 -0.50 -7.95 -21.48
C GLU A 64 -0.69 -7.39 -20.07
N ASP A 65 -0.16 -6.18 -19.82
CA ASP A 65 -0.36 -5.48 -18.54
C ASP A 65 -1.86 -5.18 -18.33
N TYR A 66 -2.41 -5.61 -17.19
CA TYR A 66 -3.79 -5.35 -16.79
C TYR A 66 -3.94 -3.93 -16.24
N LEU A 67 -3.97 -2.96 -17.16
CA LEU A 67 -4.11 -1.53 -16.89
C LEU A 67 -5.36 -1.11 -16.09
N PRO A 68 -6.53 -1.80 -16.17
CA PRO A 68 -7.72 -1.40 -15.41
C PRO A 68 -7.50 -1.31 -13.90
N LEU A 69 -6.55 -2.06 -13.35
CA LEU A 69 -6.19 -2.01 -11.93
C LEU A 69 -5.70 -0.63 -11.49
N GLN A 70 -5.08 0.13 -12.39
CA GLN A 70 -4.53 1.46 -12.14
C GLN A 70 -5.59 2.58 -12.28
N GLN A 71 -6.75 2.28 -12.85
CA GLN A 71 -7.79 3.26 -13.15
C GLN A 71 -8.93 3.18 -12.13
N ALA A 72 -8.85 3.96 -11.05
CA ALA A 72 -9.87 4.00 -10.01
C ALA A 72 -11.30 4.34 -10.52
N ALA A 73 -11.40 4.97 -11.69
CA ALA A 73 -12.65 5.46 -12.28
C ALA A 73 -13.50 4.41 -13.02
N TRP A 74 -12.96 3.24 -13.37
CA TRP A 74 -13.66 2.23 -14.17
C TRP A 74 -13.83 0.92 -13.38
N GLN A 75 -14.82 0.89 -12.50
CA GLN A 75 -15.17 -0.30 -11.71
C GLN A 75 -16.26 -1.10 -12.43
N GLY A 76 -15.86 -1.89 -13.42
CA GLY A 76 -16.67 -3.02 -13.85
C GLY A 76 -16.66 -4.10 -12.78
N THR A 77 -17.71 -4.91 -12.68
CA THR A 77 -17.83 -5.98 -11.65
C THR A 77 -16.61 -6.91 -11.64
N TYR A 78 -16.04 -7.24 -12.82
CA TYR A 78 -14.87 -8.10 -12.93
C TYR A 78 -13.55 -7.39 -12.54
N SER A 79 -13.32 -6.13 -12.95
CA SER A 79 -12.12 -5.39 -12.55
C SER A 79 -12.06 -5.13 -11.04
N GLY A 80 -13.23 -5.01 -10.38
CA GLY A 80 -13.33 -5.00 -8.93
C GLY A 80 -12.89 -6.32 -8.26
N GLN A 81 -13.25 -7.46 -8.84
CA GLN A 81 -12.84 -8.79 -8.35
C GLN A 81 -11.32 -8.99 -8.46
N VAL A 82 -10.74 -8.66 -9.62
CA VAL A 82 -9.28 -8.71 -9.83
C VAL A 82 -8.55 -7.83 -8.84
N ARG A 83 -9.07 -6.62 -8.59
CA ARG A 83 -8.51 -5.70 -7.59
C ARG A 83 -8.59 -6.27 -6.18
N ALA A 84 -9.71 -6.87 -5.78
CA ALA A 84 -9.87 -7.47 -4.47
C ALA A 84 -8.89 -8.64 -4.26
N ALA A 85 -8.81 -9.56 -5.22
CA ALA A 85 -7.88 -10.70 -5.16
C ALA A 85 -6.42 -10.23 -5.09
N TYR A 86 -6.07 -9.19 -5.84
CA TYR A 86 -4.74 -8.60 -5.77
C TYR A 86 -4.47 -7.91 -4.42
N LEU A 87 -5.44 -7.22 -3.82
CA LEU A 87 -5.31 -6.64 -2.47
C LEU A 87 -5.11 -7.73 -1.40
N GLU A 88 -5.78 -8.87 -1.50
CA GLU A 88 -5.57 -10.02 -0.60
C GLU A 88 -4.14 -10.56 -0.70
N LEU A 89 -3.56 -10.58 -1.91
CA LEU A 89 -2.16 -10.95 -2.11
C LEU A 89 -1.22 -9.94 -1.44
N LEU A 90 -1.46 -8.63 -1.62
CA LEU A 90 -0.68 -7.58 -0.96
C LEU A 90 -0.79 -7.65 0.57
N GLU A 91 -1.96 -7.99 1.11
CA GLU A 91 -2.16 -8.18 2.55
C GLU A 91 -1.34 -9.36 3.09
N ARG A 92 -1.34 -10.52 2.39
CA ARG A 92 -0.49 -11.65 2.75
C ARG A 92 0.99 -11.28 2.77
N LEU A 93 1.45 -10.56 1.75
CA LEU A 93 2.81 -10.05 1.68
C LEU A 93 3.12 -9.10 2.82
N SER A 94 2.22 -8.15 3.12
CA SER A 94 2.32 -7.21 4.24
C SER A 94 2.56 -7.94 5.56
N VAL A 95 1.69 -8.89 5.91
CA VAL A 95 1.77 -9.63 7.17
C VAL A 95 3.06 -10.46 7.24
N ALA A 96 3.48 -11.05 6.12
CA ALA A 96 4.63 -11.94 6.10
C ALA A 96 5.98 -11.21 6.02
N CYS A 97 6.07 -10.13 5.26
CA CYS A 97 7.34 -9.54 4.83
C CYS A 97 7.56 -8.10 5.30
N PHE A 98 6.51 -7.39 5.71
CA PHE A 98 6.59 -5.98 6.04
C PHE A 98 6.36 -5.74 7.52
N GLU A 99 6.84 -4.60 7.99
CA GLU A 99 6.47 -4.07 9.30
C GLU A 99 5.85 -2.69 9.17
N ALA A 100 4.72 -2.51 9.85
CA ALA A 100 4.06 -1.23 9.93
C ALA A 100 4.98 -0.20 10.58
N THR A 101 5.29 0.85 9.82
CA THR A 101 5.98 2.06 10.30
C THR A 101 5.02 3.24 10.16
N PRO A 102 3.93 3.28 10.95
CA PRO A 102 2.91 4.34 10.84
C PRO A 102 3.47 5.76 11.06
N PHE A 103 4.65 5.87 11.65
CA PHE A 103 5.36 7.12 11.90
C PHE A 103 6.85 6.97 11.57
N GLN A 104 7.47 8.05 11.08
CA GLN A 104 8.92 8.14 10.85
C GLN A 104 9.74 8.04 12.16
N SER A 105 9.08 8.15 13.32
CA SER A 105 9.67 8.01 14.66
C SER A 105 9.33 6.65 15.29
N MET A 106 10.37 5.93 15.76
CA MET A 106 10.25 4.62 16.44
C MET A 106 9.31 4.62 17.66
N GLN A 107 9.12 5.75 18.32
CA GLN A 107 8.33 5.86 19.56
C GLN A 107 6.83 5.80 19.27
N ALA A 108 6.39 6.41 18.18
CA ALA A 108 4.99 6.44 17.79
C ALA A 108 4.52 5.11 17.17
N ASN A 109 5.44 4.36 16.55
CA ASN A 109 5.17 2.99 16.06
C ASN A 109 4.88 2.01 17.21
N ARG A 110 5.52 2.17 18.38
CA ARG A 110 5.21 1.38 19.58
C ARG A 110 3.80 1.61 20.11
N LEU A 111 3.31 2.86 20.06
CA LEU A 111 1.97 3.21 20.51
C LEU A 111 0.89 2.68 19.54
N ALA A 112 1.14 2.75 18.23
CA ALA A 112 0.21 2.29 17.20
C ALA A 112 -0.03 0.77 17.22
N LYS A 113 1.02 -0.04 17.48
CA LYS A 113 0.92 -1.50 17.63
C LYS A 113 -0.02 -1.94 18.76
N HIS A 114 -0.21 -1.10 19.79
CA HIS A 114 -1.17 -1.37 20.85
C HIS A 114 -2.62 -1.08 20.46
N ILE A 115 -2.85 -0.11 19.56
CA ILE A 115 -4.18 0.32 19.15
C ILE A 115 -4.76 -0.60 18.05
N THR A 116 -3.90 -1.15 17.19
CA THR A 116 -4.32 -2.05 16.08
C THR A 116 -4.86 -3.41 16.54
N LYS A 117 -4.65 -3.79 17.80
CA LYS A 117 -5.19 -5.05 18.34
C LYS A 117 -6.70 -4.97 18.64
N GLU A 118 -7.29 -3.78 18.61
CA GLU A 118 -8.66 -3.54 19.06
C GLU A 118 -9.63 -3.14 17.93
N TRP A 119 -9.12 -2.79 16.74
CA TRP A 119 -9.93 -2.33 15.60
C TRP A 119 -9.56 -3.12 14.33
N SER A 120 -10.21 -4.27 14.16
CA SER A 120 -10.25 -5.04 12.91
C SER A 120 -11.48 -4.60 12.12
N ASP A 121 -11.35 -3.55 11.32
CA ASP A 121 -12.37 -3.15 10.35
C ASP A 121 -11.65 -2.60 9.11
N PRO A 122 -11.98 -3.05 7.88
CA PRO A 122 -11.30 -2.63 6.67
C PRO A 122 -11.43 -1.11 6.52
N MET A 123 -10.31 -0.43 6.32
CA MET A 123 -10.25 1.03 6.21
C MET A 123 -11.09 1.51 5.02
N ASP A 124 -12.29 1.95 5.33
CA ASP A 124 -13.11 2.82 4.49
C ASP A 124 -12.42 4.20 4.45
N TYR A 125 -12.12 4.72 3.27
CA TYR A 125 -11.54 6.06 3.07
C TYR A 125 -12.65 7.02 2.59
N PRO A 126 -13.36 7.75 3.49
CA PRO A 126 -14.57 8.45 3.09
C PRO A 126 -14.32 9.91 2.68
N PHE A 127 -13.07 10.39 2.62
CA PHE A 127 -12.80 11.81 2.34
C PHE A 127 -11.59 12.02 1.41
N GLU A 128 -11.82 11.87 0.11
CA GLU A 128 -11.15 12.70 -0.89
C GLU A 128 -11.57 14.16 -0.69
N LYS A 129 -10.69 14.98 -0.10
CA LYS A 129 -10.42 16.38 -0.48
C LYS A 129 -9.53 17.07 0.60
N HIS A 130 -8.30 17.37 0.19
CA HIS A 130 -7.26 18.22 0.84
C HIS A 130 -6.35 17.57 1.89
N PRO A 131 -5.09 17.21 1.54
CA PRO A 131 -4.10 16.69 2.49
C PRO A 131 -3.30 17.74 3.29
N ASP A 132 -3.49 19.04 3.07
CA ASP A 132 -2.59 20.08 3.62
C ASP A 132 -3.13 20.86 4.84
N LEU A 133 -4.23 20.46 5.47
CA LEU A 133 -4.72 21.09 6.69
C LEU A 133 -4.94 20.09 7.83
N ALA A 134 -3.99 20.03 8.76
CA ALA A 134 -4.23 19.46 10.08
C ALA A 134 -4.98 20.50 10.94
N THR A 135 -6.23 20.22 11.28
CA THR A 135 -6.98 21.02 12.26
C THR A 135 -7.06 20.25 13.58
N TYR A 136 -6.71 20.93 14.67
CA TYR A 136 -6.89 20.42 16.04
C TYR A 136 -8.13 21.08 16.65
N ARG A 137 -9.00 20.29 17.28
CA ARG A 137 -10.13 20.81 18.07
C ARG A 137 -9.74 20.86 19.54
N VAL A 138 -9.71 22.06 20.12
CA VAL A 138 -9.73 22.26 21.57
C VAL A 138 -10.98 23.07 21.91
N GLY A 139 -11.92 22.49 22.66
CA GLY A 139 -12.94 23.25 23.39
C GLY A 139 -13.97 24.06 22.59
N GLY A 140 -14.29 23.70 21.34
CA GLY A 140 -15.51 24.21 20.67
C GLY A 140 -15.44 25.61 20.05
N GLN A 141 -14.25 26.15 19.74
CA GLN A 141 -14.11 27.32 18.85
C GLN A 141 -13.02 27.06 17.79
N MET A 142 -13.29 27.47 16.55
CA MET A 142 -12.32 27.41 15.43
C MET A 142 -11.44 28.65 15.45
N VAL A 143 -10.12 28.46 15.37
CA VAL A 143 -9.15 29.54 15.14
C VAL A 143 -8.29 29.14 13.94
N CYS A 144 -8.32 29.95 12.88
CA CYS A 144 -7.37 29.87 11.76
C CYS A 144 -6.28 30.92 11.99
N HIS A 145 -5.01 30.54 11.85
CA HIS A 145 -3.90 31.49 11.81
C HIS A 145 -3.34 31.52 10.40
N ASP A 146 -3.58 32.61 9.68
CA ASP A 146 -2.99 32.85 8.37
C ASP A 146 -1.51 33.23 8.55
N PHE A 147 -0.59 32.37 8.10
CA PHE A 147 0.80 32.74 7.91
C PHE A 147 0.97 33.24 6.46
N PHE A 148 0.74 34.53 6.24
CA PHE A 148 1.08 35.17 4.97
C PHE A 148 1.89 36.46 5.19
N SER A 149 3.11 36.40 4.66
CA SER A 149 3.97 37.48 4.19
C SER A 149 4.65 38.44 5.18
N LEU A 150 5.98 38.32 5.17
CA LEU A 150 6.95 39.42 5.23
C LEU A 150 6.42 40.73 4.59
N GLY A 151 6.68 41.82 5.31
CA GLY A 151 6.50 43.22 4.94
C GLY A 151 6.85 44.11 6.12
#